data_AF-A0A1F5HGB3-F1
#
_entry.id   AF-A0A1F5HGB3-F1
#
_cell.length_a   1.000
_cell.length_b   1.000
_cell.length_c   1.000
_cell.angle_alpha   90.00
_cell.angle_beta   90.00
_cell.angle_gamma   90.00
#
_symmetry.space_group_name_H-M   'P 1'
#
loop_
_entity.id
_entity.type
_entity.pdbx_description
1 polymer ?
#
loop_
_entity_poly.entity_id
_entity_poly.type
_entity_poly.pdbx_seq_one_letter_code
_entity_poly.pdbx_strand_id
1 'polypeptide(L)'
;MISIFEDIESEISKTFTQKFSSQKDIAVNLLGVYESFLKATSGKVKDNDYPRWTVLILLSQTLPLMTNALDLLARGYLRSSEILIRVASEGMILAAYFTEFPEAEQEFRALNYRDFFHKHKIDDMLKRVEKEGKILLSNKKRAKQVKWHKVVFNSLYQESSRFLHHNLDLIYNIALDQLGADKDKGNLILGPQLYTDNVLSMGLRRILNATLFSLVVLGVSLKIIPDDDEKGVMERSQKVIEDLNKQDK
;
A
#
# COMPACT_ATOMS: atom_id res chain seq x y z
N MET A 1 -27.99 -1.98 -4.92
CA MET A 1 -27.85 -3.15 -5.82
C MET A 1 -27.27 -4.26 -4.96
N ILE A 2 -28.00 -5.36 -4.75
CA ILE A 2 -27.56 -6.47 -3.90
C ILE A 2 -26.51 -7.27 -4.68
N SER A 3 -25.34 -7.54 -4.09
CA SER A 3 -24.27 -8.33 -4.71
C SER A 3 -24.77 -9.77 -4.91
N ILE A 4 -24.58 -10.35 -6.10
CA ILE A 4 -24.90 -11.76 -6.34
C ILE A 4 -24.05 -12.73 -5.51
N PHE A 5 -23.03 -12.22 -4.82
CA PHE A 5 -22.13 -12.97 -3.95
C PHE A 5 -22.29 -12.64 -2.46
N GLU A 6 -23.34 -11.93 -2.04
CA GLU A 6 -23.47 -11.39 -0.68
C GLU A 6 -23.32 -12.46 0.41
N ASP A 7 -23.92 -13.64 0.25
CA ASP A 7 -23.80 -14.75 1.20
C ASP A 7 -22.36 -15.25 1.33
N ILE A 8 -21.66 -15.40 0.20
CA ILE A 8 -20.26 -15.86 0.13
C ILE A 8 -19.32 -14.79 0.70
N GLU A 9 -19.53 -13.51 0.35
CA GLU A 9 -18.78 -12.38 0.90
C GLU A 9 -18.92 -12.31 2.41
N SER A 10 -20.14 -12.53 2.93
CA SER A 10 -20.44 -12.52 4.36
C SER A 10 -19.72 -13.65 5.10
N GLU A 11 -19.72 -14.86 4.54
CA GLU A 11 -19.00 -15.99 5.10
C GLU A 11 -17.49 -15.74 5.13
N ILE A 12 -16.89 -15.36 3.99
CA ILE A 12 -15.47 -15.06 3.89
C ILE A 12 -15.08 -13.92 4.86
N SER A 13 -15.88 -12.87 4.94
CA SER A 13 -15.63 -11.73 5.84
C SER A 13 -15.66 -12.14 7.31
N LYS A 14 -16.57 -13.06 7.68
CA LYS A 14 -16.61 -13.63 9.04
C LYS A 14 -15.35 -14.44 9.32
N THR A 15 -14.96 -15.34 8.42
CA THR A 15 -13.74 -16.15 8.57
C THR A 15 -12.50 -15.27 8.66
N PHE A 16 -12.38 -14.27 7.77
CA PHE A 16 -11.29 -13.30 7.80
C PHE A 16 -11.22 -12.59 9.14
N THR A 17 -12.36 -12.09 9.64
CA THR A 17 -12.42 -11.36 10.91
C THR A 17 -12.08 -12.27 12.09
N GLN A 18 -12.54 -13.53 12.10
CA GLN A 18 -12.18 -14.49 13.14
C GLN A 18 -10.67 -14.77 13.19
N LYS A 19 -10.03 -14.90 12.03
CA LYS A 19 -8.59 -15.23 11.93
C LYS A 19 -7.68 -14.03 12.15
N PHE A 20 -8.07 -12.85 11.65
CA PHE A 20 -7.21 -11.67 11.56
C PHE A 20 -7.75 -10.46 12.34
N SER A 21 -8.64 -10.65 13.33
CA SER A 21 -9.28 -9.53 14.05
C SER A 21 -8.26 -8.52 14.56
N SER A 22 -7.21 -8.97 15.25
CA SER A 22 -6.22 -8.06 15.84
C SER A 22 -5.42 -7.28 14.79
N GLN A 23 -5.00 -7.94 13.71
CA GLN A 23 -4.28 -7.30 12.61
C GLN A 23 -5.18 -6.33 11.84
N LYS A 24 -6.44 -6.70 11.63
CA LYS A 24 -7.46 -5.86 10.99
C LYS A 24 -7.74 -4.61 11.83
N ASP A 25 -7.93 -4.76 13.14
CA ASP A 25 -8.19 -3.64 14.04
C ASP A 25 -7.00 -2.67 14.06
N ILE A 26 -5.77 -3.20 14.06
CA ILE A 26 -4.55 -2.38 13.95
C ILE A 26 -4.49 -1.66 12.60
N ALA A 27 -4.83 -2.32 11.50
CA ALA A 27 -4.88 -1.69 10.18
C ALA A 27 -5.92 -0.56 10.10
N VAL A 28 -7.11 -0.77 10.67
CA VAL A 28 -8.17 0.25 10.74
C VAL A 28 -7.73 1.44 11.57
N ASN A 29 -7.13 1.21 12.75
CA ASN A 29 -6.61 2.28 13.59
C ASN A 29 -5.51 3.08 12.88
N LEU A 30 -4.61 2.40 12.16
CA LEU A 30 -3.55 3.06 11.39
C LEU A 30 -4.13 3.93 10.25
N LEU A 31 -5.18 3.47 9.56
CA LEU A 31 -5.90 4.28 8.58
C LEU A 31 -6.56 5.51 9.24
N GLY A 32 -7.05 5.38 10.48
CA GLY A 32 -7.55 6.50 11.28
C GLY A 32 -6.46 7.55 11.58
N VAL A 33 -5.25 7.12 11.93
CA VAL A 33 -4.08 8.02 12.08
C VAL A 33 -3.72 8.68 10.75
N TYR A 34 -3.86 7.97 9.63
CA TYR A 34 -3.63 8.58 8.33
C TYR A 34 -4.67 9.67 8.02
N GLU A 35 -5.94 9.42 8.33
CA GLU A 35 -6.98 10.42 8.21
C GLU A 35 -6.74 11.64 9.11
N SER A 36 -6.30 11.45 10.36
CA SER A 36 -5.98 12.56 11.28
C SER A 36 -4.85 13.43 10.74
N PHE A 37 -3.79 12.82 10.19
CA PHE A 37 -2.70 13.54 9.55
C PHE A 37 -3.19 14.36 8.37
N LEU A 38 -4.03 13.78 7.49
CA LEU A 38 -4.61 14.50 6.36
C LEU A 38 -5.49 15.68 6.84
N LYS A 39 -6.31 15.50 7.87
CA LYS A 39 -7.11 16.58 8.47
C LYS A 39 -6.22 17.70 9.04
N ALA A 40 -5.09 17.35 9.65
CA ALA A 40 -4.10 18.29 10.19
C ALA A 40 -3.36 19.10 9.11
N THR A 41 -3.57 18.81 7.82
CA THR A 41 -3.03 19.59 6.70
C THR A 41 -3.89 20.78 6.31
N SER A 42 -5.11 20.89 6.83
CA SER A 42 -6.04 21.97 6.50
C SER A 42 -5.39 23.35 6.66
N GLY A 43 -5.36 24.13 5.57
CA GLY A 43 -4.77 25.47 5.53
C GLY A 43 -3.23 25.53 5.55
N LYS A 44 -2.51 24.41 5.66
CA LYS A 44 -1.04 24.37 5.63
C LYS A 44 -0.44 24.46 4.23
N VAL A 45 -1.19 24.02 3.22
CA VAL A 45 -0.77 24.02 1.81
C VAL A 45 -1.87 24.67 0.97
N LYS A 46 -1.47 25.55 0.06
CA LYS A 46 -2.37 26.21 -0.89
C LYS A 46 -2.16 25.63 -2.29
N ASP A 47 -3.19 25.70 -3.13
CA ASP A 47 -3.16 25.18 -4.50
C ASP A 47 -2.05 25.77 -5.39
N ASN A 48 -1.50 26.94 -5.03
CA ASN A 48 -0.39 27.57 -5.73
C ASN A 48 1.00 27.16 -5.21
N ASP A 49 1.10 26.39 -4.12
CA ASP A 49 2.36 25.87 -3.57
C ASP A 49 2.72 24.50 -4.19
N TYR A 50 2.95 24.48 -5.51
CA TYR A 50 3.52 23.34 -6.21
C TYR A 50 5.01 23.26 -5.82
N PRO A 51 5.51 22.17 -5.20
CA PRO A 51 5.07 20.77 -5.31
C PRO A 51 4.28 20.24 -4.10
N ARG A 52 4.20 20.98 -2.99
CA ARG A 52 3.57 20.48 -1.76
C ARG A 52 2.09 20.18 -1.94
N TRP A 53 1.42 20.96 -2.78
CA TRP A 53 0.03 20.71 -3.15
C TRP A 53 -0.13 19.39 -3.90
N THR A 54 0.74 19.11 -4.86
CA THR A 54 0.76 17.84 -5.60
C THR A 54 1.03 16.66 -4.68
N VAL A 55 1.99 16.78 -3.74
CA VAL A 55 2.26 15.79 -2.69
C VAL A 55 1.00 15.52 -1.86
N LEU A 56 0.30 16.57 -1.42
CA LEU A 56 -0.92 16.45 -0.62
C LEU A 56 -2.05 15.76 -1.42
N ILE A 57 -2.25 16.15 -2.68
CA ILE A 57 -3.22 15.48 -3.56
C ILE A 57 -2.89 14.00 -3.68
N LEU A 58 -1.66 13.63 -4.07
CA LEU A 58 -1.26 12.25 -4.26
C LEU A 58 -1.51 11.41 -3.00
N LEU A 59 -1.08 11.91 -1.83
CA LEU A 59 -1.26 11.22 -0.55
C LEU A 59 -2.73 11.12 -0.16
N SER A 60 -3.53 12.19 -0.30
CA SER A 60 -4.96 12.18 0.03
C SER A 60 -5.74 11.13 -0.79
N GLN A 61 -5.35 10.88 -2.04
CA GLN A 61 -5.98 9.86 -2.87
C GLN A 61 -5.61 8.44 -2.45
N THR A 62 -4.50 8.24 -1.72
CA THR A 62 -4.12 6.89 -1.28
C THR A 62 -4.96 6.37 -0.12
N LEU A 63 -5.44 7.22 0.79
CA LEU A 63 -6.29 6.79 1.92
C LEU A 63 -7.52 5.98 1.47
N PRO A 64 -8.40 6.49 0.57
CA PRO A 64 -9.55 5.72 0.11
C PRO A 64 -9.15 4.45 -0.65
N LEU A 65 -8.02 4.44 -1.37
CA LEU A 65 -7.51 3.23 -2.02
C LEU A 65 -7.10 2.17 -1.00
N MET A 66 -6.40 2.54 0.08
CA MET A 66 -5.98 1.62 1.13
C MET A 66 -7.17 1.09 1.95
N THR A 67 -8.14 1.95 2.26
CA THR A 67 -9.39 1.54 2.93
C THR A 67 -10.16 0.52 2.08
N ASN A 68 -10.33 0.81 0.79
CA ASN A 68 -11.01 -0.11 -0.14
C ASN A 68 -10.21 -1.39 -0.35
N ALA A 69 -8.87 -1.33 -0.38
CA ALA A 69 -8.03 -2.51 -0.48
C ALA A 69 -8.21 -3.44 0.72
N LEU A 70 -8.33 -2.88 1.94
CA LEU A 70 -8.59 -3.67 3.15
C LEU A 70 -9.98 -4.33 3.11
N ASP A 71 -11.01 -3.58 2.73
CA ASP A 71 -12.38 -4.11 2.61
C ASP A 71 -12.45 -5.24 1.56
N LEU A 72 -11.86 -5.02 0.38
CA LEU A 72 -11.80 -6.02 -0.68
C LEU A 72 -11.00 -7.26 -0.27
N LEU A 73 -9.88 -7.09 0.42
CA LEU A 73 -9.10 -8.21 0.96
C LEU A 73 -9.94 -9.04 1.93
N ALA A 74 -10.64 -8.38 2.85
CA ALA A 74 -11.48 -9.03 3.85
C ALA A 74 -12.66 -9.80 3.24
N ARG A 75 -13.15 -9.36 2.08
CA ARG A 75 -14.24 -10.02 1.33
C ARG A 75 -13.75 -11.07 0.34
N GLY A 76 -12.44 -11.32 0.24
CA GLY A 76 -11.90 -12.34 -0.67
C GLY A 76 -11.65 -11.85 -2.11
N TYR A 77 -11.52 -10.54 -2.33
CA TYR A 77 -11.15 -9.95 -3.62
C TYR A 77 -9.67 -9.55 -3.64
N LEU A 78 -8.77 -10.53 -3.47
CA LEU A 78 -7.33 -10.31 -3.38
C LEU A 78 -6.79 -9.50 -4.57
N ARG A 79 -7.10 -9.91 -5.81
CA ARG A 79 -6.60 -9.22 -7.01
C ARG A 79 -7.00 -7.75 -7.05
N SER A 80 -8.25 -7.44 -6.71
CA SER A 80 -8.75 -6.06 -6.69
C SER A 80 -8.06 -5.25 -5.60
N SER A 81 -7.85 -5.84 -4.42
CA SER A 81 -7.06 -5.23 -3.34
C SER A 81 -5.64 -4.88 -3.81
N GLU A 82 -4.97 -5.80 -4.49
CA GLU A 82 -3.61 -5.62 -5.00
C GLU A 82 -3.46 -4.53 -6.07
N ILE A 83 -4.46 -4.39 -6.95
CA ILE A 83 -4.51 -3.28 -7.92
C ILE A 83 -4.49 -1.95 -7.17
N LEU A 84 -5.34 -1.80 -6.15
CA LEU A 84 -5.45 -0.56 -5.38
C LEU A 84 -4.16 -0.28 -4.59
N ILE A 85 -3.56 -1.30 -3.96
CA ILE A 85 -2.30 -1.16 -3.22
C ILE A 85 -1.17 -0.70 -4.15
N ARG A 86 -1.09 -1.23 -5.38
CA ARG A 86 -0.09 -0.77 -6.36
C ARG A 86 -0.30 0.71 -6.71
N VAL A 87 -1.51 1.10 -7.08
CA VAL A 87 -1.81 2.49 -7.47
C VAL A 87 -1.49 3.45 -6.32
N ALA A 88 -1.86 3.07 -5.10
CA ALA A 88 -1.52 3.82 -3.90
C ALA A 88 0.01 3.92 -3.72
N SER A 89 0.74 2.81 -3.85
CA SER A 89 2.20 2.77 -3.73
C SER A 89 2.92 3.64 -4.78
N GLU A 90 2.43 3.68 -6.02
CA GLU A 90 2.96 4.59 -7.06
C GLU A 90 2.79 6.05 -6.64
N GLY A 91 1.60 6.42 -6.16
CA GLY A 91 1.31 7.76 -5.65
C GLY A 91 2.21 8.13 -4.46
N MET A 92 2.43 7.22 -3.52
CA MET A 92 3.31 7.43 -2.37
C MET A 92 4.78 7.62 -2.76
N ILE A 93 5.26 6.84 -3.74
CA ILE A 93 6.64 6.95 -4.21
C ILE A 93 6.84 8.25 -4.99
N LEU A 94 5.87 8.65 -5.82
CA LEU A 94 5.89 9.97 -6.47
C LEU A 94 5.88 11.10 -5.44
N ALA A 95 5.02 11.01 -4.42
CA ALA A 95 4.97 11.99 -3.35
C ALA A 95 6.32 12.09 -2.62
N ALA A 96 6.93 10.96 -2.25
CA ALA A 96 8.25 10.92 -1.66
C ALA A 96 9.32 11.54 -2.58
N TYR A 97 9.27 11.25 -3.88
CA TYR A 97 10.21 11.77 -4.87
C TYR A 97 10.08 13.27 -5.07
N PHE A 98 8.86 13.80 -5.20
CA PHE A 98 8.59 15.24 -5.36
C PHE A 98 8.88 16.05 -4.10
N THR A 99 8.73 15.45 -2.92
CA THR A 99 9.19 16.06 -1.67
C THR A 99 10.70 16.31 -1.71
N GLU A 100 11.48 15.35 -2.20
CA GLU A 100 12.95 15.45 -2.26
C GLU A 100 13.45 16.27 -3.45
N PHE A 101 12.74 16.21 -4.58
CA PHE A 101 13.13 16.81 -5.87
C PHE A 101 11.94 17.56 -6.50
N PRO A 102 11.61 18.78 -6.02
CA PRO A 102 10.53 19.60 -6.55
C PRO A 102 10.58 19.83 -8.07
N GLU A 103 11.78 19.88 -8.65
CA GLU A 103 11.97 20.08 -10.09
C GLU A 103 11.39 18.93 -10.92
N ALA A 104 11.37 17.71 -10.37
CA ALA A 104 10.80 16.55 -11.04
C ALA A 104 9.27 16.60 -11.09
N GLU A 105 8.63 17.31 -10.16
CA GLU A 105 7.17 17.54 -10.18
C GLU A 105 6.78 18.45 -11.34
N GLN A 106 7.59 19.47 -11.63
CA GLN A 106 7.38 20.36 -12.77
C GLN A 106 7.50 19.59 -14.09
N GLU A 107 8.49 18.69 -14.21
CA GLU A 107 8.60 17.80 -15.36
C GLU A 107 7.38 16.87 -15.47
N PHE A 108 6.95 16.27 -14.36
CA PHE A 108 5.78 15.38 -14.32
C PHE A 108 4.51 16.08 -14.83
N ARG A 109 4.31 17.35 -14.50
CA ARG A 109 3.15 18.12 -14.98
C ARG A 109 3.24 18.52 -16.45
N ALA A 110 4.46 18.72 -16.97
CA ALA A 110 4.70 19.07 -18.36
C ALA A 110 4.61 17.86 -19.31
N LEU A 111 4.90 16.66 -18.79
CA LEU A 111 4.81 15.40 -19.52
C LEU A 111 3.46 14.72 -19.27
N ASN A 112 3.09 13.77 -20.14
CA ASN A 112 2.05 12.82 -19.77
C ASN A 112 2.63 11.74 -18.84
N TYR A 113 1.76 11.07 -18.08
CA TYR A 113 2.13 10.02 -17.12
C TYR A 113 3.07 8.96 -17.75
N ARG A 114 2.74 8.49 -18.96
CA ARG A 114 3.52 7.43 -19.63
C ARG A 114 4.94 7.87 -19.93
N ASP A 115 5.12 9.08 -20.44
CA ASP A 115 6.43 9.62 -20.82
C ASP A 115 7.30 9.90 -19.61
N PHE A 116 6.70 10.37 -18.51
CA PHE A 116 7.42 10.54 -17.24
C PHE A 116 7.98 9.20 -16.74
N PHE A 117 7.15 8.15 -16.66
CA PHE A 117 7.59 6.84 -16.19
C PHE A 117 8.50 6.09 -17.18
N HIS A 118 8.52 6.48 -18.45
CA HIS A 118 9.52 5.98 -19.41
C HIS A 118 10.92 6.51 -19.08
N LYS A 119 11.03 7.77 -18.64
CA LYS A 119 12.29 8.40 -18.24
C LYS A 119 12.69 8.07 -16.79
N HIS A 120 11.71 7.99 -15.89
CA HIS A 120 11.91 7.85 -14.44
C HIS A 120 11.33 6.53 -13.94
N LYS A 121 12.15 5.48 -13.93
CA LYS A 121 11.75 4.19 -13.36
C LYS A 121 11.63 4.30 -11.84
N ILE A 122 10.64 3.64 -11.25
CA ILE A 122 10.38 3.66 -9.78
C ILE A 122 11.63 3.30 -8.97
N ASP A 123 12.31 2.22 -9.33
CA ASP A 123 13.54 1.79 -8.64
C ASP A 123 14.64 2.87 -8.71
N ASP A 124 14.77 3.55 -9.85
CA ASP A 124 15.77 4.61 -10.02
C ASP A 124 15.40 5.90 -9.28
N MET A 125 14.10 6.25 -9.21
CA MET A 125 13.60 7.34 -8.36
C MET A 125 13.95 7.07 -6.88
N LEU A 126 13.65 5.88 -6.37
CA LEU A 126 13.97 5.50 -4.99
C LEU A 126 15.48 5.47 -4.71
N LYS A 127 16.29 4.99 -5.67
CA LYS A 127 17.76 5.08 -5.57
C LYS A 127 18.24 6.53 -5.48
N ARG A 128 17.64 7.45 -6.25
CA ARG A 128 17.98 8.87 -6.19
C ARG A 128 17.61 9.46 -4.84
N VAL A 129 16.44 9.15 -4.29
CA VAL A 129 16.06 9.53 -2.90
C VAL A 129 17.10 9.03 -1.90
N GLU A 130 17.50 7.76 -1.97
CA GLU A 130 18.51 7.18 -1.06
C GLU A 130 19.88 7.87 -1.15
N LYS A 131 20.31 8.22 -2.37
CA LYS A 131 21.64 8.82 -2.61
C LYS A 131 21.65 10.32 -2.34
N GLU A 132 20.69 11.04 -2.90
CA GLU A 132 20.70 12.49 -3.04
C GLU A 132 19.71 13.18 -2.10
N GLY A 133 18.58 12.55 -1.77
CA GLY A 133 17.50 13.10 -0.93
C GLY A 133 17.99 13.62 0.42
N LYS A 134 17.38 14.69 0.94
CA LYS A 134 17.80 15.39 2.17
C LYS A 134 16.72 15.39 3.24
N ILE A 135 15.49 15.04 2.90
CA ILE A 135 14.31 15.28 3.74
C ILE A 135 13.84 13.98 4.41
N LEU A 136 13.61 12.91 3.64
CA LEU A 136 13.04 11.65 4.13
C LEU A 136 14.03 10.79 4.92
N LEU A 137 15.32 10.88 4.58
CA LEU A 137 16.35 10.00 5.14
C LEU A 137 17.35 10.77 6.00
N SER A 138 17.10 10.76 7.31
CA SER A 138 17.99 11.39 8.31
C SER A 138 19.36 10.71 8.42
N ASN A 139 19.46 9.40 8.16
CA ASN A 139 20.73 8.65 8.20
C ASN A 139 21.02 7.91 6.89
N LYS A 140 21.65 8.61 5.94
CA LYS A 140 22.05 8.06 4.63
C LYS A 140 22.99 6.86 4.72
N LYS A 141 23.90 6.83 5.71
CA LYS A 141 24.86 5.73 5.86
C LYS A 141 24.12 4.44 6.18
N ARG A 142 23.19 4.48 7.14
CA ARG A 142 22.34 3.34 7.49
C ARG A 142 21.43 2.96 6.33
N ALA A 143 20.79 3.93 5.67
CA ALA A 143 19.90 3.68 4.53
C ALA A 143 20.62 2.90 3.41
N LYS A 144 21.85 3.28 3.05
CA LYS A 144 22.67 2.56 2.07
C LYS A 144 23.06 1.15 2.52
N GLN A 145 23.42 0.98 3.80
CA GLN A 145 23.77 -0.34 4.35
C GLN A 145 22.60 -1.32 4.27
N VAL A 146 21.39 -0.86 4.59
CA VAL A 146 20.17 -1.69 4.52
C VAL A 146 19.55 -1.74 3.13
N LYS A 147 20.11 -1.01 2.15
CA LYS A 147 19.56 -0.84 0.80
C LYS A 147 18.08 -0.42 0.85
N TRP A 148 17.80 0.66 1.56
CA TRP A 148 16.45 1.18 1.80
C TRP A 148 15.62 1.25 0.51
N HIS A 149 16.19 1.72 -0.60
CA HIS A 149 15.46 1.80 -1.88
C HIS A 149 14.93 0.43 -2.32
N LYS A 150 15.71 -0.65 -2.13
CA LYS A 150 15.28 -2.02 -2.45
C LYS A 150 14.23 -2.51 -1.50
N VAL A 151 14.34 -2.17 -0.22
CA VAL A 151 13.33 -2.53 0.77
C VAL A 151 11.99 -1.92 0.37
N VAL A 152 11.94 -0.61 0.10
CA VAL A 152 10.74 0.09 -0.34
C VAL A 152 10.23 -0.43 -1.69
N PHE A 153 11.12 -0.58 -2.68
CA PHE A 153 10.75 -1.08 -3.99
C PHE A 153 10.13 -2.47 -3.92
N ASN A 154 10.74 -3.39 -3.18
CA ASN A 154 10.25 -4.75 -3.05
C ASN A 154 8.93 -4.80 -2.26
N SER A 155 8.88 -4.13 -1.11
CA SER A 155 7.76 -4.24 -0.15
C SER A 155 6.50 -3.50 -0.59
N LEU A 156 6.63 -2.41 -1.35
CA LEU A 156 5.48 -1.60 -1.80
C LEU A 156 5.12 -1.86 -3.26
N TYR A 157 6.12 -1.94 -4.15
CA TYR A 157 5.87 -1.88 -5.59
C TYR A 157 5.99 -3.23 -6.31
N GLN A 158 7.12 -3.93 -6.15
CA GLN A 158 7.41 -5.13 -6.92
C GLN A 158 6.46 -6.27 -6.57
N GLU A 159 6.18 -6.51 -5.29
CA GLU A 159 5.26 -7.58 -4.87
C GLU A 159 3.84 -7.36 -5.40
N SER A 160 3.31 -6.14 -5.26
CA SER A 160 1.99 -5.76 -5.80
C SER A 160 1.95 -5.91 -7.32
N SER A 161 3.02 -5.49 -8.01
CA SER A 161 3.14 -5.65 -9.47
C SER A 161 3.27 -7.11 -9.89
N ARG A 162 3.95 -7.94 -9.10
CA ARG A 162 3.99 -9.39 -9.29
C ARG A 162 2.58 -9.95 -9.21
N PHE A 163 1.75 -9.62 -8.22
CA PHE A 163 0.36 -10.09 -8.20
C PHE A 163 -0.48 -9.70 -9.43
N LEU A 164 -0.13 -8.59 -10.08
CA LEU A 164 -0.79 -8.12 -11.29
C LEU A 164 -0.27 -8.76 -12.58
N HIS A 165 0.99 -9.23 -12.55
CA HIS A 165 1.72 -9.74 -13.71
C HIS A 165 2.16 -11.22 -13.56
N HIS A 166 1.91 -11.84 -12.41
CA HIS A 166 2.09 -13.25 -12.07
C HIS A 166 0.71 -13.87 -11.88
N ASN A 167 0.48 -15.10 -12.30
CA ASN A 167 1.25 -15.99 -13.17
C ASN A 167 0.18 -16.96 -13.65
N LEU A 168 0.13 -17.31 -14.94
CA LEU A 168 -0.81 -18.35 -15.38
C LEU A 168 -0.66 -19.58 -14.48
N ASP A 169 0.55 -19.90 -14.05
CA ASP A 169 0.81 -21.00 -13.10
C ASP A 169 0.27 -20.76 -11.68
N LEU A 170 0.24 -19.52 -11.16
CA LEU A 170 -0.35 -19.24 -9.84
C LEU A 170 -1.88 -19.29 -9.92
N ILE A 171 -2.46 -18.76 -11.01
CA ILE A 171 -3.90 -18.87 -11.29
C ILE A 171 -4.27 -20.35 -11.51
N TYR A 172 -3.42 -21.08 -12.22
CA TYR A 172 -3.58 -22.51 -12.51
C TYR A 172 -3.40 -23.37 -11.26
N ASN A 173 -2.45 -23.06 -10.38
CA ASN A 173 -2.25 -23.74 -9.10
C ASN A 173 -3.37 -23.42 -8.11
N ILE A 174 -3.84 -22.17 -8.04
CA ILE A 174 -5.03 -21.81 -7.24
C ILE A 174 -6.27 -22.53 -7.78
N ALA A 175 -6.42 -22.62 -9.11
CA ALA A 175 -7.51 -23.37 -9.74
C ALA A 175 -7.37 -24.89 -9.53
N LEU A 176 -6.16 -25.45 -9.57
CA LEU A 176 -5.88 -26.87 -9.34
C LEU A 176 -6.05 -27.28 -7.87
N ASP A 177 -5.60 -26.45 -6.93
CA ASP A 177 -5.77 -26.68 -5.50
C ASP A 177 -7.26 -26.54 -5.09
N GLN A 178 -8.04 -25.76 -5.84
CA GLN A 178 -9.51 -25.69 -5.70
C GLN A 178 -10.27 -26.76 -6.49
N LEU A 179 -9.66 -27.43 -7.48
CA LEU A 179 -10.26 -28.57 -8.20
C LEU A 179 -10.40 -29.83 -7.31
N GLY A 180 -9.89 -29.79 -6.07
CA GLY A 180 -10.20 -30.76 -5.02
C GLY A 180 -11.51 -30.49 -4.27
N ALA A 181 -12.12 -29.32 -4.43
CA ALA A 181 -13.38 -28.91 -3.81
C ALA A 181 -14.42 -28.60 -4.89
N ASP A 182 -15.37 -29.51 -5.06
CA ASP A 182 -16.48 -29.51 -6.02
C ASP A 182 -16.15 -29.67 -7.51
N LYS A 183 -16.47 -30.87 -8.02
CA LYS A 183 -16.46 -31.24 -9.44
C LYS A 183 -17.59 -30.59 -10.26
N ASP A 184 -18.49 -29.82 -9.64
CA ASP A 184 -19.64 -29.20 -10.29
C ASP A 184 -19.55 -27.68 -10.24
N LYS A 185 -18.74 -27.11 -11.16
CA LYS A 185 -18.98 -25.87 -11.92
C LYS A 185 -17.65 -25.33 -12.44
N GLY A 186 -17.47 -25.39 -13.76
CA GLY A 186 -16.43 -24.66 -14.48
C GLY A 186 -16.69 -23.15 -14.47
N ASN A 187 -16.64 -22.53 -13.28
CA ASN A 187 -16.80 -21.10 -13.13
C ASN A 187 -15.45 -20.42 -13.30
N LEU A 188 -15.37 -19.51 -14.29
CA LEU A 188 -14.36 -18.47 -14.33
C LEU A 188 -14.26 -17.81 -12.95
N ILE A 189 -13.09 -17.93 -12.32
CA ILE A 189 -12.79 -17.32 -11.02
C ILE A 189 -12.75 -15.80 -11.20
N LEU A 190 -13.90 -15.15 -11.01
CA LEU A 190 -14.08 -13.69 -11.04
C LEU A 190 -14.76 -13.14 -9.77
N GLY A 191 -15.08 -14.01 -8.80
CA GLY A 191 -15.79 -13.67 -7.56
C GLY A 191 -14.91 -13.73 -6.30
N PRO A 192 -15.50 -13.50 -5.12
CA PRO A 192 -14.79 -13.56 -3.85
C PRO A 192 -14.33 -14.99 -3.55
N GLN A 193 -13.12 -15.13 -3.00
CA GLN A 193 -12.53 -16.44 -2.67
C GLN A 193 -11.93 -16.44 -1.28
N LEU A 194 -12.01 -17.59 -0.62
CA LEU A 194 -11.25 -17.83 0.61
C LEU A 194 -9.82 -18.20 0.24
N TYR A 195 -8.89 -17.29 0.51
CA TYR A 195 -7.46 -17.54 0.32
C TYR A 195 -6.84 -18.17 1.57
N THR A 196 -5.69 -18.82 1.39
CA THR A 196 -4.88 -19.32 2.50
C THR A 196 -4.43 -18.18 3.42
N ASP A 197 -4.20 -18.50 4.69
CA ASP A 197 -3.82 -17.52 5.71
C ASP A 197 -2.54 -16.75 5.33
N ASN A 198 -1.56 -17.40 4.70
CA ASN A 198 -0.33 -16.75 4.24
C ASN A 198 -0.58 -15.64 3.21
N VAL A 199 -1.50 -15.88 2.27
CA VAL A 199 -1.85 -14.91 1.22
C VAL A 199 -2.57 -13.70 1.82
N LEU A 200 -3.49 -13.94 2.76
CA LEU A 200 -4.22 -12.88 3.46
C LEU A 200 -3.28 -12.07 4.38
N SER A 201 -2.39 -12.74 5.10
CA SER A 201 -1.32 -12.13 5.91
C SER A 201 -0.43 -11.21 5.09
N MET A 202 0.00 -11.65 3.91
CA MET A 202 0.82 -10.84 3.01
C MET A 202 0.05 -9.63 2.46
N GLY A 203 -1.24 -9.77 2.14
CA GLY A 203 -2.10 -8.64 1.77
C GLY A 203 -2.18 -7.60 2.89
N LEU A 204 -2.46 -8.04 4.13
CA LEU A 204 -2.50 -7.19 5.32
C LEU A 204 -1.15 -6.49 5.57
N ARG A 205 -0.05 -7.23 5.49
CA ARG A 205 1.31 -6.70 5.63
C ARG A 205 1.55 -5.55 4.65
N ARG A 206 1.16 -5.73 3.38
CA ARG A 206 1.35 -4.69 2.35
C ARG A 206 0.49 -3.48 2.59
N ILE A 207 -0.75 -3.67 3.07
CA ILE A 207 -1.61 -2.55 3.49
C ILE A 207 -0.95 -1.75 4.61
N LEU A 208 -0.46 -2.42 5.66
CA LEU A 208 0.22 -1.77 6.78
C LEU A 208 1.50 -1.05 6.33
N ASN A 209 2.33 -1.69 5.52
CA ASN A 209 3.58 -1.10 5.00
C ASN A 209 3.30 0.15 4.18
N ALA A 210 2.32 0.11 3.27
CA ALA A 210 1.95 1.23 2.44
C ALA A 210 1.40 2.39 3.30
N THR A 211 0.50 2.12 4.24
CA THR A 211 -0.05 3.16 5.12
C THR A 211 1.02 3.78 6.03
N LEU A 212 1.92 2.99 6.62
CA LEU A 212 3.05 3.52 7.40
C LEU A 212 3.96 4.38 6.55
N PHE A 213 4.26 3.96 5.32
CA PHE A 213 5.08 4.73 4.41
C PHE A 213 4.42 6.07 4.05
N SER A 214 3.11 6.06 3.74
CA SER A 214 2.31 7.28 3.55
C SER A 214 2.41 8.24 4.73
N LEU A 215 2.26 7.73 5.95
CA LEU A 215 2.35 8.53 7.17
C LEU A 215 3.73 9.18 7.34
N VAL A 216 4.80 8.43 7.05
CA VAL A 216 6.17 8.98 7.08
C VAL A 216 6.34 10.08 6.04
N VAL A 217 5.92 9.85 4.79
CA VAL A 217 6.03 10.85 3.72
C VAL A 217 5.21 12.10 4.07
N LEU A 218 3.96 11.94 4.51
CA LEU A 218 3.08 13.04 4.87
C LEU A 218 3.64 13.83 6.06
N GLY A 219 4.04 13.13 7.12
CA GLY A 219 4.58 13.71 8.35
C GLY A 219 5.84 14.51 8.10
N VAL A 220 6.79 13.97 7.34
CA VAL A 220 8.03 14.66 7.01
C VAL A 220 7.77 15.84 6.05
N SER A 221 6.96 15.65 5.02
CA SER A 221 6.72 16.68 3.98
C SER A 221 6.02 17.93 4.54
N LEU A 222 5.11 17.73 5.50
CA LEU A 222 4.28 18.80 6.07
C LEU A 222 4.59 19.09 7.55
N LYS A 223 5.68 18.53 8.07
CA LYS A 223 6.14 18.70 9.45
C LYS A 223 5.05 18.38 10.47
N ILE A 224 4.30 17.31 10.25
CA ILE A 224 3.32 16.78 11.20
C ILE A 224 4.08 15.88 12.18
N ILE A 225 3.89 16.13 13.47
CA ILE A 225 4.44 15.33 14.54
C ILE A 225 3.26 14.54 15.11
N PRO A 226 3.32 13.18 15.13
CA PRO A 226 2.28 12.38 15.73
C PRO A 226 2.21 12.65 17.24
N ASP A 227 1.01 12.61 17.80
CA ASP A 227 0.85 12.54 19.25
C ASP A 227 1.23 11.15 19.80
N ASP A 228 1.18 10.98 21.13
CA ASP A 228 1.60 9.75 21.79
C ASP A 228 0.74 8.53 21.41
N ASP A 229 -0.56 8.71 21.15
CA ASP A 229 -1.45 7.62 20.76
C ASP A 229 -1.22 7.23 19.29
N GLU A 230 -1.15 8.23 18.41
CA GLU A 230 -0.84 8.05 16.99
C GLU A 230 0.51 7.32 16.82
N LYS A 231 1.53 7.76 17.57
CA LYS A 231 2.83 7.09 17.60
C LYS A 231 2.70 5.64 18.09
N GLY A 232 1.94 5.42 19.16
CA GLY A 232 1.68 4.08 19.68
C GLY A 232 1.02 3.15 18.64
N VAL A 233 0.06 3.64 17.86
CA VAL A 233 -0.57 2.89 16.76
C VAL A 233 0.45 2.56 15.67
N MET A 234 1.29 3.51 15.28
CA MET A 234 2.33 3.29 14.27
C MET A 234 3.34 2.22 14.72
N GLU A 235 3.79 2.27 15.98
CA GLU A 235 4.72 1.28 16.55
C GLU A 235 4.10 -0.13 16.64
N ARG A 236 2.84 -0.23 17.07
CA ARG A 236 2.11 -1.51 17.07
C ARG A 236 1.95 -2.07 15.66
N SER A 237 1.66 -1.22 14.68
CA SER A 237 1.55 -1.61 13.27
C SER A 237 2.86 -2.15 12.71
N GLN A 238 3.98 -1.49 13.02
CA GLN A 238 5.32 -1.96 12.66
C GLN A 238 5.62 -3.33 13.26
N LYS A 239 5.25 -3.56 14.53
CA LYS A 239 5.41 -4.87 15.17
C LYS A 239 4.57 -5.96 14.50
N VAL A 240 3.33 -5.66 14.10
CA VAL A 240 2.49 -6.60 13.34
C VAL A 240 3.16 -6.98 12.02
N ILE A 241 3.73 -6.03 11.28
CA ILE A 241 4.47 -6.33 10.04
C ILE A 241 5.64 -7.28 10.33
N GLU A 242 6.40 -7.04 11.40
CA GLU A 242 7.52 -7.89 11.79
C GLU A 242 7.08 -9.31 12.16
N ASP A 243 5.93 -9.46 12.81
CA ASP A 243 5.38 -10.76 13.17
C ASP A 243 4.82 -11.50 11.95
N LEU A 244 4.14 -10.81 11.02
CA LEU A 244 3.69 -11.38 9.75
C LEU A 244 4.88 -11.86 8.89
N ASN A 245 6.01 -11.15 8.90
CA ASN A 245 7.23 -11.56 8.20
C ASN A 245 7.88 -12.84 8.74
N LYS A 246 7.58 -13.23 9.99
CA LYS A 246 8.10 -14.47 10.59
C LYS A 246 7.28 -15.69 10.18
N GLN A 247 6.03 -15.51 9.77
CA GLN A 247 5.13 -16.59 9.35
C GLN A 247 5.42 -17.06 7.91
N ASP A 248 6.12 -16.24 7.12
CA ASP A 248 6.54 -16.55 5.74
C ASP A 248 7.87 -17.34 5.66
N LYS A 249 8.46 -17.75 6.79
CA LYS A 249 9.71 -18.52 6.89
C LYS A 249 9.47 -19.92 7.42
#